data_AF-A0A7C8ZGI9-F1
#
_entry.id   AF-A0A7C8ZGI9-F1
#
_cell.length_a   1.000
_cell.length_b   1.000
_cell.length_c   1.000
_cell.angle_alpha   90.00
_cell.angle_beta   90.00
_cell.angle_gamma   90.00
#
_symmetry.space_group_name_H-M   'P 1'
#
loop_
_entity.id
_entity.type
_entity.pdbx_description
1 polymer ?
#
loop_
_entity_poly.entity_id
_entity_poly.type
_entity_poly.pdbx_seq_one_letter_code
_entity_poly.pdbx_strand_id
1 'polypeptide(L)'
;FFAQTSHETTGGWPTAPDGPYAWGYCFNREQGNPPAYCDSADWPCPAGKMYYGRGPIQLTHNYNYGQAGRAIGVDLINNPDLVATDPTISFKTAIWFWMTAQDNKPSCHNVIAGGWTPSAADRS
;
A
#
# COMPACT_ATOMS: atom_id res chain seq x y z
N PHE A 1 -4.86 10.81 -3.36
CA PHE A 1 -3.55 10.15 -3.20
C PHE A 1 -2.84 10.63 -1.95
N PHE A 2 -2.20 11.81 -1.96
CA PHE A 2 -1.34 12.26 -0.84
C PHE A 2 -2.01 12.22 0.53
N ALA A 3 -3.23 12.74 0.67
CA ALA A 3 -3.96 12.70 1.95
C ALA A 3 -4.13 11.28 2.50
N GLN A 4 -4.48 10.30 1.65
CA GLN A 4 -4.62 8.90 2.06
C GLN A 4 -3.27 8.31 2.47
N THR A 5 -2.26 8.46 1.62
CA THR A 5 -0.92 7.95 1.94
C THR A 5 -0.29 8.63 3.16
N SER A 6 -0.61 9.91 3.43
CA SER A 6 -0.20 10.61 4.64
C SER A 6 -0.86 10.02 5.88
N HIS A 7 -2.13 9.60 5.79
CA HIS A 7 -2.82 8.91 6.88
C HIS A 7 -2.15 7.57 7.19
N GLU A 8 -1.87 6.75 6.17
CA GLU A 8 -1.19 5.45 6.31
C GLU A 8 0.19 5.53 6.97
N THR A 9 0.83 6.70 6.89
CA THR A 9 2.22 6.91 7.31
C THR A 9 2.35 7.99 8.39
N THR A 10 1.23 8.37 9.02
CA THR A 10 1.20 9.53 9.92
C THR A 10 1.97 9.27 11.20
N GLY A 11 2.75 10.27 11.62
CA GLY A 11 3.29 10.38 12.97
C GLY A 11 2.56 11.41 13.81
N GLY A 12 1.44 11.96 13.33
CA GLY A 12 0.74 13.07 13.95
C GLY A 12 -0.01 12.69 15.23
N TRP A 13 -0.01 13.60 16.20
CA TRP A 13 -0.79 13.53 17.44
C TRP A 13 -1.55 14.85 17.67
N PRO A 14 -2.53 14.92 18.60
CA PRO A 14 -3.43 16.06 18.71
C PRO A 14 -2.76 17.44 18.91
N THR A 15 -1.56 17.47 19.50
CA THR A 15 -0.80 18.71 19.80
C THR A 15 0.53 18.77 19.05
N ALA A 16 0.65 18.07 17.92
CA ALA A 16 1.86 18.09 17.13
C ALA A 16 2.17 19.50 16.60
N PRO A 17 3.46 19.88 16.47
CA PRO A 17 3.85 21.11 15.77
C PRO A 17 3.17 21.19 14.40
N ASP A 18 2.59 22.35 14.10
CA ASP A 18 1.82 22.61 12.86
C ASP A 18 0.56 21.74 12.66
N GLY A 19 0.12 21.05 13.72
CA GLY A 19 -1.07 20.20 13.75
C GLY A 19 -0.85 18.77 13.26
N PRO A 20 -1.77 17.83 13.55
CA PRO A 20 -1.58 16.40 13.25
C PRO A 20 -1.44 16.08 11.76
N TYR A 21 -1.93 16.96 10.87
CA TYR A 21 -1.95 16.72 9.43
C TYR A 21 -0.66 17.14 8.72
N ALA A 22 0.26 17.82 9.41
CA ALA A 22 1.60 18.13 8.90
C ALA A 22 2.57 16.94 8.99
N TRP A 23 2.14 15.82 9.59
CA TRP A 23 2.99 14.69 9.98
C TRP A 23 2.78 13.42 9.12
N GLY A 24 2.27 13.58 7.89
CA GLY A 24 2.25 12.49 6.91
C GLY A 24 3.67 12.06 6.52
N TYR A 25 3.81 10.84 6.02
CA TYR A 25 5.10 10.27 5.56
C TYR A 25 6.17 10.16 6.66
N CYS A 26 5.77 10.11 7.94
CA CYS A 26 6.66 9.94 9.09
C CYS A 26 7.20 8.50 9.18
N PHE A 27 6.36 7.50 8.89
CA PHE A 27 6.74 6.09 8.89
C PHE A 27 6.74 5.49 7.49
N ASN A 28 7.66 4.55 7.23
CA ASN A 28 7.71 3.80 5.98
C ASN A 28 7.59 2.27 6.16
N ARG A 29 7.44 1.82 7.41
CA ARG A 29 7.18 0.44 7.81
C ARG A 29 6.10 0.42 8.87
N GLU A 30 5.27 -0.61 8.84
CA GLU A 30 4.26 -0.88 9.85
C GLU A 30 4.89 -0.90 11.25
N GLN A 31 4.23 -0.25 12.21
CA GLN A 31 4.72 -0.11 13.57
C GLN A 31 4.25 -1.27 14.45
N GLY A 32 4.99 -1.55 15.53
CA GLY A 32 4.64 -2.60 16.49
C GLY A 32 5.28 -3.96 16.15
N ASN A 33 4.50 -5.04 16.28
CA ASN A 33 4.94 -6.41 16.04
C ASN A 33 4.04 -7.11 15.00
N PRO A 34 4.13 -6.71 13.72
CA PRO A 34 3.27 -7.24 12.68
C PRO A 34 3.53 -8.72 12.38
N PRO A 35 2.50 -9.51 12.00
CA PRO A 35 2.69 -10.86 11.50
C PRO A 35 3.40 -10.85 10.12
N ALA A 36 3.69 -12.04 9.59
CA ALA A 36 4.38 -12.15 8.30
C ALA A 36 3.48 -11.81 7.09
N TYR A 37 2.16 -11.76 7.24
CA TYR A 37 1.18 -11.53 6.17
C TYR A 37 1.43 -12.42 4.93
N CYS A 38 1.61 -13.71 5.17
CA CYS A 38 1.80 -14.73 4.16
C CYS A 38 0.56 -15.62 4.12
N ASP A 39 -0.38 -15.34 3.22
CA ASP A 39 -1.69 -16.00 3.19
C ASP A 39 -2.12 -16.51 1.81
N SER A 40 -1.55 -15.99 0.71
CA SER A 40 -1.84 -16.50 -0.63
C SER A 40 -0.92 -17.63 -1.06
N ALA A 41 -1.49 -18.74 -1.56
CA ALA A 41 -0.73 -19.84 -2.16
C ALA A 41 -0.17 -19.51 -3.55
N ASP A 42 -0.79 -18.58 -4.27
CA ASP A 42 -0.37 -18.16 -5.62
C ASP A 42 0.94 -17.34 -5.60
N TRP A 43 1.30 -16.82 -4.41
CA TRP A 43 2.48 -16.00 -4.19
C TRP A 43 3.33 -16.57 -3.04
N PRO A 44 4.01 -17.72 -3.22
CA PRO A 44 4.70 -18.42 -2.14
C PRO A 44 5.73 -17.53 -1.44
N CYS A 45 5.73 -17.59 -0.11
CA CYS A 45 6.59 -16.77 0.73
C CYS A 45 7.94 -17.47 0.96
N PRO A 46 9.06 -16.89 0.52
CA PRO A 46 10.38 -17.43 0.85
C PRO A 46 10.64 -17.35 2.36
N ALA A 47 11.44 -18.29 2.87
CA ALA A 47 11.77 -18.34 4.29
C ALA A 47 12.37 -17.01 4.78
N GLY A 48 11.88 -16.53 5.92
CA GLY A 48 12.34 -15.28 6.54
C GLY A 48 11.84 -13.99 5.88
N LYS A 49 10.99 -14.07 4.84
CA LYS A 49 10.36 -12.89 4.23
C LYS A 49 9.02 -12.59 4.90
N MET A 50 8.76 -11.30 5.08
CA MET A 50 7.54 -10.78 5.69
C MET A 50 6.94 -9.69 4.81
N TYR A 51 5.62 -9.64 4.74
CA TYR A 51 4.83 -8.77 3.88
C TYR A 51 3.95 -7.82 4.69
N TYR A 52 4.46 -7.34 5.82
CA TYR A 52 3.87 -6.24 6.60
C TYR A 52 3.88 -4.92 5.80
N GLY A 53 3.14 -3.93 6.30
CA GLY A 53 2.98 -2.63 5.66
C GLY A 53 4.31 -1.95 5.36
N ARG A 54 4.54 -1.59 4.09
CA ARG A 54 5.69 -0.76 3.68
C ARG A 54 5.28 0.32 2.70
N GLY A 55 6.02 1.43 2.74
CA GLY A 55 5.86 2.55 1.83
C GLY A 55 4.58 3.39 2.03
N PRO A 56 4.28 4.33 1.12
CA PRO A 56 3.22 5.33 1.29
C PRO A 56 1.82 4.76 1.43
N ILE A 57 1.53 3.61 0.81
CA ILE A 57 0.22 2.97 0.88
C ILE A 57 0.15 1.85 1.93
N GLN A 58 1.22 1.66 2.70
CA GLN A 58 1.40 0.50 3.58
C GLN A 58 1.02 -0.81 2.88
N LEU A 59 1.73 -1.12 1.78
CA LEU A 59 1.50 -2.34 1.01
C LEU A 59 1.69 -3.56 1.91
N THR A 60 0.67 -4.42 2.01
CA THR A 60 0.61 -5.55 2.95
C THR A 60 0.08 -6.80 2.24
N HIS A 61 0.50 -7.98 2.70
CA HIS A 61 0.21 -9.32 2.16
C HIS A 61 1.02 -9.73 0.92
N ASN A 62 1.47 -10.98 0.92
CA ASN A 62 2.28 -11.56 -0.15
C ASN A 62 1.64 -11.44 -1.54
N TYR A 63 0.31 -11.58 -1.66
CA TYR A 63 -0.35 -11.41 -2.96
C TYR A 63 -0.23 -9.99 -3.51
N ASN A 64 -0.31 -8.96 -2.66
CA ASN A 64 -0.15 -7.57 -3.10
C ASN A 64 1.29 -7.29 -3.49
N TYR A 65 2.28 -7.76 -2.73
CA TYR A 65 3.69 -7.63 -3.11
C TYR A 65 3.98 -8.33 -4.44
N GLY A 66 3.43 -9.52 -4.65
CA GLY A 66 3.57 -10.26 -5.90
C GLY A 66 2.97 -9.53 -7.09
N GLN A 67 1.70 -9.11 -6.99
CA GLN A 67 1.01 -8.40 -8.05
C GLN A 67 1.68 -7.04 -8.36
N ALA A 68 2.03 -6.27 -7.32
CA ALA A 68 2.74 -5.00 -7.48
C ALA A 68 4.10 -5.21 -8.15
N GLY A 69 4.89 -6.16 -7.63
CA GLY A 69 6.22 -6.46 -8.15
C GLY A 69 6.19 -6.85 -9.62
N ARG A 70 5.26 -7.73 -9.99
CA ARG A 70 5.02 -8.09 -11.39
C ARG A 70 4.67 -6.88 -12.26
N ALA A 71 3.79 -6.00 -11.78
CA ALA A 71 3.36 -4.82 -12.53
C ALA A 71 4.48 -3.79 -12.74
N ILE A 72 5.38 -3.63 -11.78
CA ILE A 72 6.46 -2.63 -11.84
C ILE A 72 7.82 -3.22 -12.29
N GLY A 73 7.87 -4.53 -12.58
CA GLY A 73 9.07 -5.21 -13.05
C GLY A 73 10.13 -5.44 -11.97
N VAL A 74 9.72 -5.63 -10.70
CA VAL A 74 10.60 -5.83 -9.55
C VAL A 74 10.18 -7.08 -8.78
N ASP A 75 11.13 -7.93 -8.40
CA ASP A 75 10.85 -9.12 -7.60
C ASP A 75 10.65 -8.79 -6.11
N LEU A 76 9.43 -8.37 -5.79
CA LEU A 76 9.01 -8.00 -4.43
C LEU A 76 8.61 -9.21 -3.57
N ILE A 77 8.45 -10.40 -4.13
CA ILE A 77 8.22 -11.62 -3.34
C ILE A 77 9.49 -12.02 -2.62
N ASN A 78 10.63 -12.04 -3.33
CA ASN A 78 11.91 -12.35 -2.71
C ASN A 78 12.57 -11.15 -2.01
N ASN A 79 12.20 -9.92 -2.42
CA ASN A 79 12.81 -8.69 -1.91
C ASN A 79 11.76 -7.66 -1.43
N PRO A 80 10.86 -8.01 -0.47
CA PRO A 80 9.81 -7.11 -0.01
C PRO A 80 10.35 -5.84 0.65
N ASP A 81 11.55 -5.88 1.24
CA ASP A 81 12.16 -4.72 1.88
C ASP A 81 12.51 -3.59 0.91
N LEU A 82 12.59 -3.85 -0.39
CA LEU A 82 12.78 -2.80 -1.41
C LEU A 82 11.68 -1.73 -1.34
N VAL A 83 10.46 -2.10 -0.92
CA VAL A 83 9.36 -1.14 -0.74
C VAL A 83 9.65 -0.13 0.39
N ALA A 84 10.53 -0.45 1.33
CA ALA A 84 10.95 0.44 2.41
C ALA A 84 12.36 1.02 2.25
N THR A 85 13.19 0.49 1.33
CA THR A 85 14.59 0.93 1.15
C THR A 85 14.86 1.65 -0.16
N ASP A 86 14.05 1.45 -1.20
CA ASP A 86 14.12 2.20 -2.45
C ASP A 86 12.90 3.12 -2.57
N PRO A 87 13.07 4.46 -2.51
CA PRO A 87 11.95 5.40 -2.53
C PRO A 87 11.19 5.37 -3.86
N THR A 88 11.86 5.08 -4.98
CA THR A 88 11.19 4.99 -6.29
C THR A 88 10.28 3.77 -6.33
N ILE A 89 10.76 2.61 -5.87
CA ILE A 89 9.94 1.40 -5.74
C ILE A 89 8.79 1.64 -4.76
N SER A 90 9.07 2.29 -3.63
CA SER A 90 8.07 2.64 -2.60
C SER A 90 6.91 3.46 -3.16
N PHE A 91 7.19 4.51 -3.93
CA PHE A 91 6.13 5.30 -4.57
C PHE A 91 5.46 4.56 -5.73
N LYS A 92 6.20 3.76 -6.50
CA LYS A 92 5.64 2.93 -7.58
C LYS A 92 4.60 1.94 -7.05
N THR A 93 4.82 1.29 -5.91
CA THR A 93 3.84 0.37 -5.33
C THR A 93 2.58 1.10 -4.86
N ALA A 94 2.73 2.29 -4.26
CA ALA A 94 1.59 3.13 -3.86
C ALA A 94 0.75 3.59 -5.06
N ILE A 95 1.41 4.03 -6.14
CA ILE A 95 0.73 4.42 -7.38
C ILE A 95 0.09 3.21 -8.06
N TRP A 96 0.77 2.06 -8.11
CA TRP A 96 0.20 0.82 -8.63
C TRP A 96 -1.11 0.47 -7.92
N PHE A 97 -1.13 0.50 -6.59
CA PHE A 97 -2.33 0.23 -5.81
C PHE A 97 -3.44 1.23 -6.14
N TRP A 98 -3.10 2.52 -6.23
CA TRP A 98 -4.04 3.59 -6.56
C TRP A 98 -4.67 3.43 -7.96
N MET A 99 -3.92 2.88 -8.91
CA MET A 99 -4.32 2.73 -10.32
C MET A 99 -5.00 1.38 -10.62
N THR A 100 -4.90 0.40 -9.72
CA THR A 100 -5.32 -0.99 -10.00
C THR A 100 -6.67 -1.29 -9.34
N ALA A 101 -7.66 -1.73 -10.12
CA ALA A 101 -8.90 -2.29 -9.58
C ALA A 101 -8.64 -3.71 -9.07
N GLN A 102 -9.32 -4.10 -7.99
CA GLN A 102 -9.22 -5.46 -7.43
C GLN A 102 -10.63 -5.98 -7.15
N ASP A 103 -11.00 -7.07 -7.82
CA ASP A 103 -12.33 -7.69 -7.73
C ASP A 103 -13.49 -6.69 -7.91
N ASN A 104 -14.33 -6.53 -6.90
CA ASN A 104 -15.45 -5.60 -6.89
C ASN A 104 -15.06 -4.16 -6.51
N LYS A 105 -13.80 -3.89 -6.19
CA LYS A 105 -13.31 -2.56 -5.83
C LYS A 105 -12.76 -1.87 -7.07
N PRO A 106 -13.29 -0.69 -7.46
CA PRO A 106 -12.67 0.11 -8.52
C PRO A 106 -11.31 0.63 -8.08
N SER A 107 -10.48 1.05 -9.03
CA SER A 107 -9.26 1.79 -8.69
C SER A 107 -9.61 3.14 -8.07
N CYS A 108 -8.83 3.57 -7.07
CA CYS A 108 -8.98 4.90 -6.48
C CYS A 108 -8.87 6.00 -7.54
N HIS A 109 -8.05 5.79 -8.57
CA HIS A 109 -7.94 6.68 -9.72
C HIS A 109 -9.28 6.88 -10.45
N ASN A 110 -9.95 5.79 -10.83
CA ASN A 110 -11.22 5.90 -11.56
C ASN A 110 -12.30 6.56 -10.70
N VAL A 111 -12.30 6.32 -9.39
CA VAL A 111 -13.22 7.01 -8.45
C VAL A 111 -12.98 8.51 -8.46
N ILE A 112 -11.75 8.97 -8.20
CA ILE A 112 -11.47 10.41 -8.05
C ILE A 112 -11.52 11.18 -9.38
N ALA A 113 -11.23 10.51 -10.50
CA ALA A 113 -11.29 11.10 -11.84
C ALA A 113 -12.71 11.10 -12.43
N GLY A 114 -13.72 10.56 -11.72
CA GLY A 114 -15.09 10.44 -12.21
C GLY A 114 -15.28 9.36 -13.29
N GLY A 115 -14.30 8.47 -13.47
CA GLY A 115 -14.34 7.36 -14.42
C GLY A 115 -15.02 6.09 -13.90
N TRP A 116 -15.35 6.02 -12.61
CA TRP A 116 -16.11 4.91 -12.04
C TRP A 116 -17.60 5.25 -11.93
N THR A 117 -18.45 4.32 -12.38
CA THR A 117 -19.90 4.39 -12.19
C THR A 117 -20.32 3.32 -11.17
N PRO A 118 -20.94 3.70 -10.02
CA PRO A 118 -21.40 2.73 -9.04
C PRO A 118 -22.42 1.76 -9.64
N SER A 119 -22.28 0.46 -9.34
CA SER A 119 -23.25 -0.57 -9.69
C SER A 119 -24.54 -0.43 -8.87
N ALA A 120 -25.54 -1.27 -9.12
CA ALA A 120 -26.74 -1.32 -8.29
C ALA A 120 -26.43 -1.74 -6.84
N ALA A 121 -25.48 -2.68 -6.66
CA ALA A 121 -25.06 -3.15 -5.34
C ALA A 121 -24.30 -2.09 -4.54
N ASP A 122 -23.61 -1.15 -5.21
CA ASP A 122 -22.88 -0.06 -4.54
C ASP A 122 -23.82 1.06 -4.05
N ARG A 123 -25.07 1.09 -4.52
CA ARG A 123 -26.07 2.14 -4.21
C ARG A 123 -27.11 1.71 -3.17
N SER A 124 -27.08 0.44 -2.74
CA SER A 124 -28.05 -0.15 -1.81
C SER A 124 -27.58 -0.11 -0.37
#